data_AF-A0A951N2Z7-F1
#
_entry.id   AF-A0A951N2Z7-F1
#
_cell.length_a   1.000
_cell.length_b   1.000
_cell.length_c   1.000
_cell.angle_alpha   90.00
_cell.angle_beta   90.00
_cell.angle_gamma   90.00
#
_symmetry.space_group_name_H-M   'P 1'
#
loop_
_entity.id
_entity.type
_entity.pdbx_description
1 polymer ?
#
loop_
_entity_poly.entity_id
_entity_poly.type
_entity_poly.pdbx_seq_one_letter_code
_entity_poly.pdbx_strand_id
1 'polypeptide(L)'
;MAERVAACVWRSRPELVVELDQRFGEPVDAYVNGSQVWLLDNGPGGATLEWRLHPVAGFRRPPGLTTYDLFPTVALALAQGEEPPAPPEELWGGLEAFSAYGDELEPAPLAAAAGAALGLAPDASGLVDHAAVGDRWEATSGQFCIVTALLEQLAESP
;
A
#
# COMPACT_ATOMS: atom_id res chain seq x y z
N MET A 1 -4.36 24.33 -7.49
CA MET A 1 -4.50 23.62 -6.21
C MET A 1 -4.22 22.17 -6.51
N ALA A 2 -3.43 21.49 -5.69
CA ALA A 2 -3.24 20.06 -5.86
C ALA A 2 -4.56 19.34 -5.59
N GLU A 3 -4.88 18.35 -6.42
CA GLU A 3 -6.05 17.51 -6.28
C GLU A 3 -5.84 16.59 -5.08
N ARG A 4 -6.81 16.57 -4.15
CA ARG A 4 -6.77 15.67 -3.00
C ARG A 4 -7.67 14.48 -3.27
N VAL A 5 -7.15 13.28 -3.07
CA VAL A 5 -7.82 12.02 -3.35
C VAL A 5 -8.10 11.30 -2.04
N ALA A 6 -9.25 10.65 -1.93
CA ALA A 6 -9.54 9.80 -0.78
C ALA A 6 -8.63 8.58 -0.78
N ALA A 7 -7.99 8.31 0.36
CA ALA A 7 -7.10 7.17 0.55
C ALA A 7 -7.33 6.51 1.91
N CYS A 8 -7.03 5.22 1.96
CA CYS A 8 -6.89 4.44 3.18
C CYS A 8 -5.46 3.91 3.29
N VAL A 9 -4.90 3.89 4.49
CA VAL A 9 -3.51 3.50 4.72
C VAL A 9 -3.41 2.50 5.86
N TRP A 10 -2.59 1.47 5.66
CA TRP A 10 -2.18 0.49 6.66
C TRP A 10 -0.65 0.48 6.76
N ARG A 11 -0.12 0.43 7.97
CA ARG A 11 1.31 0.18 8.24
C ARG A 11 1.65 -1.27 7.94
N SER A 12 2.85 -1.50 7.42
CA SER A 12 3.34 -2.85 7.19
C SER A 12 3.43 -3.62 8.50
N ARG A 13 2.97 -4.87 8.47
CA ARG A 13 3.05 -5.88 9.53
C ARG A 13 2.83 -7.26 8.90
N PRO A 14 3.30 -8.37 9.49
CA PRO A 14 3.13 -9.71 8.95
C PRO A 14 1.68 -10.06 8.59
N GLU A 15 0.74 -9.72 9.48
CA GLU A 15 -0.70 -9.94 9.27
C GLU A 15 -1.21 -9.27 7.99
N LEU A 16 -0.75 -8.06 7.68
CA LEU A 16 -1.16 -7.34 6.47
C LEU A 16 -0.74 -8.08 5.20
N VAL A 17 0.51 -8.57 5.17
CA VAL A 17 1.05 -9.29 4.00
C VAL A 17 0.32 -10.61 3.78
N VAL A 18 0.01 -11.32 4.86
CA VAL A 18 -0.75 -12.58 4.79
C VAL A 18 -2.18 -12.33 4.31
N GLU A 19 -2.89 -11.33 4.83
CA GLU A 19 -4.26 -11.02 4.38
C GLU A 19 -4.30 -10.54 2.93
N LEU A 20 -3.29 -9.77 2.48
CA LEU A 20 -3.15 -9.38 1.08
C LEU A 20 -3.07 -10.62 0.17
N ASP A 21 -2.20 -11.57 0.48
CA ASP A 21 -2.05 -12.80 -0.32
C ASP A 21 -3.32 -13.64 -0.31
N GLN A 22 -3.92 -13.86 0.87
CA GLN A 22 -5.12 -14.69 1.01
C GLN A 22 -6.33 -14.12 0.28
N ARG A 23 -6.47 -12.79 0.21
CA ARG A 23 -7.68 -12.14 -0.31
C ARG A 23 -7.50 -11.64 -1.72
N PHE A 24 -6.32 -11.12 -2.06
CA PHE A 24 -6.05 -10.49 -3.35
C PHE A 24 -5.16 -11.35 -4.25
N GLY A 25 -4.41 -12.31 -3.69
CA GLY A 25 -3.46 -13.13 -4.42
C GLY A 25 -2.26 -12.33 -4.90
N GLU A 26 -1.69 -12.74 -6.03
CA GLU A 26 -0.50 -12.10 -6.59
C GLU A 26 -0.78 -10.67 -7.08
N PRO A 27 0.16 -9.72 -6.90
CA PRO A 27 0.08 -8.39 -7.48
C PRO A 27 -0.04 -8.46 -9.01
N VAL A 28 -0.85 -7.56 -9.59
CA VAL A 28 -0.95 -7.42 -11.05
C VAL A 28 0.25 -6.67 -11.63
N ASP A 29 0.95 -5.88 -10.82
CA ASP A 29 2.21 -5.24 -11.20
C ASP A 29 3.16 -5.07 -10.00
N ALA A 30 4.45 -4.96 -10.29
CA ALA A 30 5.49 -4.77 -9.30
C ALA A 30 6.65 -3.94 -9.86
N TYR A 31 7.16 -3.00 -9.07
CA TYR A 31 8.19 -2.05 -9.51
C TYR A 31 9.55 -2.35 -8.89
N VAL A 32 10.61 -2.00 -9.64
CA VAL A 32 12.02 -2.21 -9.21
C VAL A 32 12.36 -1.51 -7.89
N ASN A 33 11.59 -0.50 -7.50
CA ASN A 33 11.72 0.21 -6.22
C ASN A 33 11.08 -0.55 -5.03
N GLY A 34 10.46 -1.72 -5.26
CA GLY A 34 9.87 -2.57 -4.23
C GLY A 34 8.34 -2.47 -4.12
N SER A 35 7.70 -1.53 -4.81
CA SER A 35 6.24 -1.38 -4.80
C SER A 35 5.53 -2.58 -5.43
N GLN A 36 4.37 -2.93 -4.89
CA GLN A 36 3.48 -3.99 -5.39
C GLN A 36 2.08 -3.40 -5.60
N VAL A 37 1.39 -3.79 -6.68
CA VAL A 37 0.12 -3.18 -7.10
C VAL A 37 -0.94 -4.24 -7.36
N TRP A 38 -2.15 -4.00 -6.87
CA TRP A 38 -3.37 -4.72 -7.24
C TRP A 38 -4.41 -3.72 -7.75
N LEU A 39 -5.23 -4.15 -8.72
CA LEU A 39 -6.39 -3.42 -9.20
C LEU A 39 -7.62 -4.29 -9.00
N LEU A 40 -8.55 -3.85 -8.14
CA LEU A 40 -9.68 -4.66 -7.71
C LEU A 40 -10.98 -3.85 -7.70
N ASP A 41 -12.07 -4.44 -8.18
CA ASP A 41 -13.42 -3.83 -8.19
C ASP A 41 -14.12 -3.97 -6.83
N ASN A 42 -13.43 -3.57 -5.77
CA ASN A 42 -13.86 -3.74 -4.38
C ASN A 42 -14.07 -2.40 -3.65
N GLY A 43 -14.17 -1.29 -4.39
CA GLY A 43 -14.48 0.03 -3.86
C GLY A 43 -15.98 0.28 -3.67
N PRO A 44 -16.33 1.43 -3.07
CA PRO A 44 -17.71 1.86 -2.91
C PRO A 44 -18.45 1.86 -4.25
N GLY A 45 -19.65 1.26 -4.29
CA GLY A 45 -20.43 1.18 -5.53
C GLY A 45 -19.80 0.31 -6.63
N GLY A 46 -18.80 -0.51 -6.33
CA GLY A 46 -18.08 -1.32 -7.31
C GLY A 46 -16.97 -0.58 -8.05
N ALA A 47 -16.54 0.59 -7.54
CA ALA A 47 -15.39 1.31 -8.09
C ALA A 47 -14.11 0.45 -8.03
N THR A 48 -13.25 0.61 -9.04
CA THR A 48 -11.93 -0.03 -9.05
C THR A 48 -10.99 0.72 -8.12
N LEU A 49 -10.48 0.03 -7.11
CA LEU A 49 -9.43 0.53 -6.23
C LEU A 49 -8.06 0.07 -6.74
N GLU A 50 -7.11 1.00 -6.71
CA GLU A 50 -5.71 0.65 -6.72
C GLU A 50 -5.24 0.42 -5.28
N TRP A 51 -4.66 -0.75 -5.07
CA TRP A 51 -4.01 -1.12 -3.83
C TRP A 51 -2.52 -1.12 -4.09
N ARG A 52 -1.79 -0.24 -3.41
CA ARG A 52 -0.35 -0.06 -3.61
C ARG A 52 0.40 -0.31 -2.30
N LEU A 53 1.17 -1.38 -2.27
CA LEU A 53 2.09 -1.67 -1.17
C LEU A 53 3.38 -0.89 -1.42
N HIS A 54 3.67 0.09 -0.59
CA HIS A 54 4.78 1.01 -0.76
C HIS A 54 6.04 0.50 -0.05
N PRO A 55 7.22 0.58 -0.69
CA PRO A 55 8.48 0.18 -0.10
C PRO A 55 8.89 1.11 1.06
N VAL A 56 9.81 0.65 1.91
CA VAL A 56 10.49 1.52 2.87
C VAL A 56 11.40 2.54 2.17
N ALA A 57 11.78 3.59 2.91
CA ALA A 57 12.81 4.51 2.47
C ALA A 57 14.14 3.79 2.20
N GLY A 58 14.74 4.04 1.03
CA GLY A 58 16.02 3.43 0.65
C GLY A 58 15.95 1.91 0.44
N PHE A 59 14.77 1.39 0.08
CA PHE A 59 14.52 -0.02 -0.16
C PHE A 59 15.64 -0.73 -0.93
N ARG A 60 15.96 -1.93 -0.46
CA ARG A 60 16.88 -2.85 -1.11
C ARG A 60 16.20 -4.20 -1.21
N ARG A 61 16.04 -4.67 -2.44
CA ARG A 61 15.52 -6.02 -2.67
C ARG A 61 16.47 -7.07 -2.10
N PRO A 62 15.97 -8.08 -1.37
CA PRO A 62 16.79 -9.21 -0.95
C PRO A 62 17.50 -9.89 -2.14
N PRO A 63 18.74 -10.36 -1.96
CA PRO A 63 19.49 -11.01 -3.03
C PRO A 63 18.79 -12.31 -3.47
N GLY A 64 18.86 -12.60 -4.76
CA GLY A 64 18.28 -13.83 -5.33
C GLY A 64 16.77 -13.77 -5.63
N LEU A 65 16.08 -12.67 -5.28
CA LEU A 65 14.68 -12.45 -5.66
C LEU A 65 14.57 -11.50 -6.84
N THR A 66 13.60 -11.76 -7.72
CA THR A 66 13.17 -10.81 -8.74
C THR A 66 12.14 -9.83 -8.16
N THR A 67 11.79 -8.79 -8.93
CA THR A 67 10.77 -7.81 -8.54
C THR A 67 9.41 -8.48 -8.27
N TYR A 68 9.03 -9.45 -9.09
CA TYR A 68 7.73 -10.11 -9.00
C TYR A 68 7.74 -11.28 -8.00
N ASP A 69 8.89 -11.91 -7.74
CA ASP A 69 8.97 -12.99 -6.74
C ASP A 69 8.93 -12.48 -5.30
N LEU A 70 9.21 -11.19 -5.07
CA LEU A 70 9.41 -10.66 -3.73
C LEU A 70 8.18 -10.82 -2.82
N PHE A 71 7.02 -10.33 -3.27
CA PHE A 71 5.79 -10.43 -2.50
C PHE A 71 5.37 -11.89 -2.24
N PRO A 72 5.19 -12.76 -3.25
CA PRO A 72 4.72 -14.12 -3.03
C PRO A 72 5.69 -14.94 -2.18
N THR A 73 7.01 -14.72 -2.31
CA THR A 73 8.00 -15.40 -1.46
C THR A 73 7.84 -15.02 0.02
N VAL A 74 7.68 -13.73 0.31
CA VAL A 74 7.51 -13.26 1.69
C VAL A 74 6.16 -13.70 2.25
N ALA A 75 5.08 -13.56 1.48
CA ALA A 75 3.74 -13.97 1.89
C ALA A 75 3.67 -15.47 2.21
N LEU A 76 4.23 -16.32 1.35
CA LEU A 76 4.25 -17.76 1.55
C LEU A 76 4.99 -18.15 2.83
N ALA A 77 6.19 -17.60 3.05
CA ALA A 77 6.98 -17.87 4.26
C ALA A 77 6.19 -17.50 5.52
N LEU A 78 5.59 -16.31 5.55
CA LEU A 78 4.77 -15.84 6.68
C LEU A 78 3.55 -16.74 6.91
N ALA A 79 2.84 -17.14 5.86
CA ALA A 79 1.67 -18.00 5.97
C ALA A 79 2.01 -19.40 6.50
N GLN A 80 3.23 -19.89 6.24
CA GLN A 80 3.73 -21.18 6.73
C GLN A 80 4.39 -21.09 8.12
N GLY A 81 4.54 -19.88 8.67
CA GLY A 81 5.29 -19.66 9.91
C GLY A 81 6.80 -19.85 9.75
N GLU A 82 7.31 -19.71 8.53
CA GLU A 82 8.73 -19.75 8.20
C GLU A 82 9.35 -18.34 8.24
N GLU A 83 10.68 -18.29 8.27
CA GLU A 83 11.42 -17.02 8.24
C GLU A 83 11.41 -16.44 6.80
N PRO A 84 10.86 -15.23 6.57
CA PRO A 84 10.90 -14.62 5.26
C PRO A 84 12.31 -14.11 4.92
N PRO A 85 12.61 -13.86 3.63
CA PRO A 85 13.90 -13.30 3.19
C PRO A 85 14.29 -11.98 3.87
N ALA A 86 13.31 -11.21 4.33
CA ALA A 86 13.45 -10.08 5.23
C ALA A 86 12.10 -9.81 5.93
N PRO A 87 12.08 -9.15 7.10
CA PRO A 87 10.85 -8.73 7.76
C PRO A 87 10.01 -7.79 6.87
N PRO A 88 8.67 -7.91 6.83
CA PRO A 88 7.79 -7.03 6.06
C PRO A 88 8.00 -5.54 6.31
N GLU A 89 8.31 -5.15 7.54
CA GLU A 89 8.54 -3.78 7.96
C GLU A 89 9.87 -3.21 7.47
N GLU A 90 10.80 -4.07 7.05
CA GLU A 90 12.06 -3.68 6.40
C GLU A 90 11.94 -3.64 4.87
N LEU A 91 10.88 -4.21 4.31
CA LEU A 91 10.61 -4.23 2.87
C LEU A 91 9.63 -3.13 2.47
N TRP A 92 8.54 -3.00 3.23
CA TRP A 92 7.43 -2.10 2.93
C TRP A 92 7.11 -1.18 4.10
N GLY A 93 6.82 0.08 3.79
CA GLY A 93 6.29 1.03 4.77
C GLY A 93 4.83 0.73 5.11
N GLY A 94 4.08 0.21 4.14
CA GLY A 94 2.64 -0.02 4.29
C GLY A 94 1.87 -0.03 2.99
N LEU A 95 0.58 -0.34 3.10
CA LEU A 95 -0.38 -0.42 2.00
C LEU A 95 -1.20 0.87 1.93
N GLU A 96 -1.49 1.30 0.71
CA GLU A 96 -2.44 2.36 0.42
C GLU A 96 -3.55 1.82 -0.50
N ALA A 97 -4.79 2.26 -0.29
CA ALA A 97 -5.90 2.02 -1.21
C ALA A 97 -6.56 3.35 -1.61
N PHE A 98 -6.74 3.57 -2.90
CA PHE A 98 -7.34 4.77 -3.48
C PHE A 98 -8.02 4.45 -4.81
N SER A 99 -8.77 5.41 -5.38
CA SER A 99 -9.41 5.21 -6.69
C SER A 99 -8.37 5.05 -7.80
N ALA A 100 -8.46 3.97 -8.58
CA ALA A 100 -7.52 3.69 -9.67
C ALA A 100 -7.66 4.69 -10.85
N TYR A 101 -8.86 5.22 -11.06
CA TYR A 101 -9.20 6.02 -12.25
C TYR A 101 -9.69 7.42 -11.94
N GLY A 102 -9.45 7.91 -10.71
CA GLY A 102 -9.81 9.27 -10.30
C GLY A 102 -11.30 9.46 -10.01
N ASP A 103 -12.05 8.37 -9.82
CA ASP A 103 -13.41 8.44 -9.27
C ASP A 103 -13.38 9.21 -7.93
N GLU A 104 -14.28 10.19 -7.80
CA GLU A 104 -14.43 10.95 -6.57
C GLU A 104 -15.09 10.06 -5.51
N LEU A 105 -14.27 9.58 -4.58
CA LEU A 105 -14.70 8.76 -3.46
C LEU A 105 -14.65 9.57 -2.17
N GLU A 106 -15.65 9.37 -1.32
CA GLU A 106 -15.63 9.90 0.04
C GLU A 106 -14.78 8.99 0.95
N PRO A 107 -13.97 9.55 1.88
CA PRO A 107 -13.09 8.75 2.74
C PRO A 107 -13.81 7.69 3.58
N ALA A 108 -14.98 8.00 4.15
CA ALA A 108 -15.68 7.07 5.04
C ALA A 108 -16.24 5.84 4.30
N PRO A 109 -16.96 5.97 3.16
CA PRO A 109 -17.32 4.84 2.33
C PRO A 109 -16.11 4.03 1.84
N LEU A 110 -15.03 4.71 1.43
CA LEU A 110 -13.80 4.05 1.00
C LEU A 110 -13.22 3.17 2.13
N ALA A 111 -13.09 3.72 3.34
CA ALA A 111 -12.56 3.00 4.50
C ALA A 111 -13.41 1.77 4.86
N ALA A 112 -14.73 1.89 4.78
CA ALA A 112 -15.63 0.77 5.03
C ALA A 112 -15.47 -0.34 3.98
N ALA A 113 -15.46 0.01 2.69
CA ALA A 113 -15.32 -0.94 1.59
C ALA A 113 -13.94 -1.61 1.60
N ALA A 114 -12.87 -0.82 1.70
CA ALA A 114 -11.51 -1.30 1.71
C ALA A 114 -11.22 -2.16 2.95
N GLY A 115 -11.67 -1.73 4.14
CA GLY A 115 -11.54 -2.52 5.35
C GLY A 115 -12.29 -3.86 5.29
N ALA A 116 -13.48 -3.89 4.67
CA ALA A 116 -14.20 -5.13 4.45
C ALA A 116 -13.51 -6.06 3.44
N ALA A 117 -12.97 -5.49 2.34
CA ALA A 117 -12.28 -6.23 1.31
C ALA A 117 -11.02 -6.92 1.85
N LEU A 118 -10.18 -6.16 2.57
CA LEU A 118 -8.94 -6.66 3.16
C LEU A 118 -9.13 -7.42 4.48
N GLY A 119 -10.29 -7.27 5.14
CA GLY A 119 -10.54 -7.86 6.45
C GLY A 119 -9.83 -7.17 7.61
N LEU A 120 -9.11 -6.08 7.35
CA LEU A 120 -8.38 -5.28 8.33
C LEU A 120 -8.83 -3.82 8.23
N ALA A 121 -9.16 -3.21 9.36
CA ALA A 121 -9.43 -1.77 9.39
C ALA A 121 -8.17 -0.97 9.02
N PRO A 122 -8.29 0.12 8.22
CA PRO A 122 -7.17 1.01 7.95
C PRO A 122 -6.68 1.69 9.23
N ASP A 123 -5.39 1.95 9.30
CA ASP A 123 -4.80 2.73 10.39
C ASP A 123 -5.16 4.22 10.27
N ALA A 124 -5.38 4.69 9.05
CA ALA A 124 -5.92 6.02 8.78
C ALA A 124 -6.66 6.07 7.43
N SER A 125 -7.62 6.98 7.32
CA SER A 125 -8.36 7.26 6.07
C SER A 125 -8.71 8.74 5.99
N GLY A 126 -8.68 9.32 4.79
CA GLY A 126 -8.95 10.75 4.60
C GLY A 126 -8.55 11.20 3.20
N LEU A 127 -8.40 12.52 3.02
CA LEU A 127 -7.99 13.13 1.76
C LEU A 127 -6.47 13.39 1.77
N VAL A 128 -5.77 12.91 0.75
CA VAL A 128 -4.31 13.06 0.61
C VAL A 128 -3.95 13.80 -0.68
N ASP A 129 -2.86 14.56 -0.63
CA ASP A 129 -2.22 15.22 -1.78
C ASP A 129 -1.06 14.34 -2.27
N HIS A 130 -1.36 13.44 -3.21
CA HIS A 130 -0.36 12.54 -3.80
C HIS A 130 0.75 13.27 -4.55
N ALA A 131 0.44 14.43 -5.16
CA ALA A 131 1.42 15.20 -5.90
C ALA A 131 2.52 15.72 -4.96
N ALA A 132 2.13 16.30 -3.82
CA ALA A 132 3.09 16.75 -2.81
C ALA A 132 3.95 15.60 -2.25
N VAL A 133 3.36 14.41 -2.06
CA VAL A 133 4.08 13.21 -1.61
C VAL A 133 5.06 12.72 -2.69
N GLY A 134 4.62 12.67 -3.94
CA GLY A 134 5.44 12.29 -5.10
C GLY A 134 6.64 13.22 -5.29
N ASP A 135 6.41 14.53 -5.31
CA ASP A 135 7.45 15.55 -5.42
C ASP A 135 8.53 15.39 -4.35
N ARG A 136 8.12 15.10 -3.10
CA ARG A 136 9.04 14.87 -1.98
C ARG A 136 9.83 13.56 -2.13
N TRP A 137 9.18 12.50 -2.62
CA TRP A 137 9.85 11.23 -2.88
C TRP A 137 10.92 11.37 -3.98
N GLU A 138 10.60 12.08 -5.06
CA GLU A 138 11.53 12.38 -6.16
C GLU A 138 12.70 13.24 -5.68
N ALA A 139 12.42 14.32 -4.94
CA ALA A 139 13.44 15.22 -4.40
C ALA A 139 14.44 14.52 -3.47
N THR A 140 14.04 13.42 -2.84
CA THR A 140 14.87 12.62 -1.93
C THR A 140 15.44 11.36 -2.57
N SER A 141 15.21 11.14 -3.88
CA SER A 141 15.65 9.94 -4.60
C SER A 141 15.23 8.64 -3.90
N GLY A 142 13.99 8.61 -3.39
CA GLY A 142 13.44 7.46 -2.68
C GLY A 142 13.99 7.20 -1.29
N GLN A 143 14.72 8.14 -0.69
CA GLN A 143 15.11 8.11 0.73
C GLN A 143 13.98 8.56 1.67
N PHE A 144 12.75 8.60 1.16
CA PHE A 144 11.57 9.05 1.85
C PHE A 144 10.49 7.96 1.83
N CYS A 145 9.87 7.70 2.98
CA CYS A 145 8.80 6.72 3.10
C CYS A 145 7.46 7.38 2.76
N ILE A 146 6.85 6.96 1.65
CA ILE A 146 5.55 7.46 1.19
C ILE A 146 4.47 7.25 2.26
N VAL A 147 4.42 6.09 2.88
CA VAL A 147 3.41 5.76 3.91
C VAL A 147 3.50 6.68 5.12
N THR A 148 4.71 7.04 5.56
CA THR A 148 4.88 8.03 6.63
C THR A 148 4.28 9.37 6.24
N ALA A 149 4.51 9.83 5.01
CA ALA A 149 3.95 11.08 4.48
C ALA A 149 2.43 11.08 4.44
N LEU A 150 1.85 9.98 3.96
CA LEU A 150 0.40 9.83 3.86
C LEU A 150 -0.23 9.87 5.26
N LEU A 151 0.34 9.13 6.21
CA LEU A 151 -0.12 9.14 7.60
C LEU A 151 0.02 10.52 8.27
N GLU A 152 1.09 11.27 7.96
CA GLU A 152 1.26 12.65 8.43
C GLU A 152 0.10 13.54 7.91
N GLN A 153 -0.21 13.51 6.62
CA GLN A 153 -1.32 14.29 6.05
C GLN A 153 -2.70 13.88 6.62
N LEU A 154 -2.89 12.58 6.85
CA LEU A 154 -4.13 12.03 7.40
C LEU A 154 -4.31 12.36 8.88
N ALA A 155 -3.23 12.50 9.64
CA ALA A 155 -3.29 12.95 11.03
C ALA A 155 -3.61 14.45 11.17
N GLU A 156 -3.28 15.25 10.16
CA GLU A 156 -3.55 16.69 10.10
C GLU A 156 -4.95 17.03 9.54
N SER A 157 -5.65 16.06 8.98
CA SER A 157 -6.98 16.23 8.38
C SER A 157 -8.07 15.89 9.42
N PRO A 158 -8.87 16.87 9.89
CA PRO A 158 -9.94 16.64 10.87
C PRO A 158 -11.15 15.89 10.30
#